data_AF-A0AAQ4DX25-F1
#
_entry.id   AF-A0AAQ4DX25-F1
#
_cell.length_a   1.000
_cell.length_b   1.000
_cell.length_c   1.000
_cell.angle_alpha   90.00
_cell.angle_beta   90.00
_cell.angle_gamma   90.00
#
_symmetry.space_group_name_H-M   'P 1'
#
loop_
_entity.id
_entity.type
_entity.pdbx_description
1 polymer ?
#
loop_
_entity_poly.entity_id
_entity_poly.type
_entity_poly.pdbx_seq_one_letter_code
_entity_poly.pdbx_strand_id
1 'polypeptide(L)'
;MELTVSSFMKSCLDSYEALRGKVPKTVGAAFWDAVVLSAADEDQASAFCVQISQRKEGNLIPLVQYHVFSDPPGQKIDSGGATLHVLEQLHKIYGDERLSQMRILLMHAGGQSKRLPSHSVLGKLFALLPIAAPTQIQMFDLKMAMYSPFLRKMKAGVFLTCSDDIETYTLPTSEGTVQASSWSFDKPGFTALAHPSPIAVGLTHGVYVLPKDVHCTSVCLTTECLEVLQKPTEKIMREKGAIFESKEGGSRTELAYTDSAFFFDYSVINKLLSFYNSVKPLTYEIDAYRDFLQLLGQRSKGHAMQASPGEAGDQLKVQDILRDFKLHVVVLPSSQFYHLGTMQEYIHNLCFSESFAEELQTTRFVHSRLVPCEISKPSSIFGVVMNSLVHPESTIPHSVVLEYCKFEVPVKLVYIPPCVKGMLQ
;
A
#
# COMPACT_ATOMS: atom_id res chain seq x y z
N MET A 1 -3.42 -1.73 -29.02
CA MET A 1 -2.99 -0.47 -28.36
C MET A 1 -2.38 -0.90 -27.04
N GLU A 2 -1.10 -0.61 -26.81
CA GLU A 2 -0.47 -0.91 -25.51
C GLU A 2 -1.23 -0.17 -24.42
N LEU A 3 -1.59 -0.88 -23.34
CA LEU A 3 -2.25 -0.24 -22.20
C LEU A 3 -1.22 0.61 -21.46
N THR A 4 -1.51 1.91 -21.35
CA THR A 4 -0.73 2.82 -20.50
C THR A 4 -1.07 2.58 -19.03
N VAL A 5 -0.16 2.93 -18.11
CA VAL A 5 -0.38 2.88 -16.66
C VAL A 5 -1.68 3.60 -16.29
N SER A 6 -1.88 4.83 -16.79
CA SER A 6 -3.10 5.60 -16.55
C SER A 6 -4.38 4.86 -16.99
N SER A 7 -4.40 4.27 -18.19
CA SER A 7 -5.58 3.54 -18.68
C SER A 7 -5.87 2.28 -17.87
N PHE A 8 -4.82 1.59 -17.41
CA PHE A 8 -4.96 0.38 -16.59
C PHE A 8 -5.47 0.71 -15.18
N MET A 9 -4.89 1.72 -14.53
CA MET A 9 -5.31 2.17 -13.20
C MET A 9 -6.75 2.66 -13.21
N LYS A 10 -7.14 3.40 -14.27
CA LYS A 10 -8.53 3.79 -14.48
C LYS A 10 -9.46 2.59 -14.62
N SER A 11 -9.07 1.57 -15.39
CA SER A 11 -9.85 0.33 -15.51
C SER A 11 -10.01 -0.42 -14.19
N CYS A 12 -8.99 -0.40 -13.31
CA CYS A 12 -9.07 -0.97 -11.97
C CYS A 12 -10.12 -0.24 -11.11
N LEU A 13 -10.09 1.09 -11.11
CA LEU A 13 -11.06 1.92 -10.40
C LEU A 13 -12.48 1.77 -10.96
N ASP A 14 -12.65 1.71 -12.27
CA ASP A 14 -13.96 1.51 -12.91
C ASP A 14 -14.53 0.12 -12.58
N SER A 15 -13.67 -0.90 -12.54
CA SER A 15 -14.06 -2.25 -12.10
C SER A 15 -14.50 -2.28 -10.63
N TYR A 16 -13.80 -1.55 -9.77
CA TYR A 16 -14.17 -1.41 -8.35
C TYR A 16 -15.48 -0.62 -8.16
N GLU A 17 -15.64 0.49 -8.88
CA GLU A 17 -16.87 1.30 -8.87
C GLU A 17 -18.07 0.46 -9.28
N ALA A 18 -17.92 -0.40 -10.30
CA ALA A 18 -18.96 -1.32 -10.75
C ALA A 18 -19.34 -2.38 -9.70
N LEU A 19 -18.53 -2.61 -8.67
CA LEU A 19 -18.78 -3.56 -7.59
C LEU A 19 -19.36 -2.94 -6.32
N ARG A 20 -19.37 -1.60 -6.19
CA ARG A 20 -19.95 -0.94 -5.02
C ARG A 20 -21.41 -1.35 -4.81
N GLY A 21 -21.76 -1.69 -3.55
CA GLY A 21 -23.09 -2.16 -3.17
C GLY A 21 -23.48 -3.55 -3.69
N LYS A 22 -22.58 -4.27 -4.35
CA LYS A 22 -22.83 -5.62 -4.90
C LYS A 22 -22.03 -6.66 -4.15
N VAL A 23 -22.56 -7.89 -4.09
CA VAL A 23 -21.80 -9.06 -3.66
C VAL A 23 -21.01 -9.57 -4.87
N PRO A 24 -19.67 -9.51 -4.90
CA PRO A 24 -18.90 -9.84 -6.11
C PRO A 24 -19.20 -11.24 -6.68
N LYS A 25 -19.38 -12.23 -5.80
CA LYS A 25 -19.74 -13.61 -6.19
C LYS A 25 -21.06 -13.70 -6.94
N THR A 26 -22.07 -12.88 -6.62
CA THR A 26 -23.38 -12.95 -7.29
C THR A 26 -23.37 -12.32 -8.68
N VAL A 27 -22.37 -11.49 -8.98
CA VAL A 27 -22.18 -10.86 -10.30
C VAL A 27 -21.03 -11.48 -11.10
N GLY A 28 -20.50 -12.63 -10.65
CA GLY A 28 -19.43 -13.36 -11.32
C GLY A 28 -18.08 -12.64 -11.32
N ALA A 29 -17.86 -11.67 -10.44
CA ALA A 29 -16.62 -10.92 -10.36
C ALA A 29 -15.65 -11.54 -9.34
N ALA A 30 -14.37 -11.65 -9.72
CA ALA A 30 -13.32 -12.01 -8.80
C ALA A 30 -13.01 -10.82 -7.88
N PHE A 31 -13.10 -11.04 -6.57
CA PHE A 31 -12.77 -10.06 -5.54
C PHE A 31 -12.30 -10.79 -4.27
N TRP A 32 -11.82 -10.02 -3.29
CA TRP A 32 -11.36 -10.53 -1.99
C TRP A 32 -12.48 -11.27 -1.24
N ASP A 33 -12.15 -12.39 -0.58
CA ASP A 33 -13.12 -13.10 0.28
C ASP A 33 -13.32 -12.36 1.61
N ALA A 34 -12.27 -11.71 2.11
CA ALA A 34 -12.33 -10.77 3.22
C ALA A 34 -11.31 -9.63 3.06
N VAL A 35 -11.65 -8.46 3.58
CA VAL A 35 -10.76 -7.31 3.74
C VAL A 35 -10.57 -7.05 5.23
N VAL A 36 -9.32 -6.97 5.68
CA VAL A 36 -8.96 -6.91 7.10
C VAL A 36 -8.09 -5.71 7.36
N LEU A 37 -8.41 -4.95 8.39
CA LEU A 37 -7.67 -3.77 8.82
C LEU A 37 -7.07 -4.05 10.20
N SER A 38 -5.77 -3.79 10.37
CA SER A 38 -5.20 -3.66 11.71
C SER A 38 -5.36 -2.23 12.22
N ALA A 39 -5.63 -2.07 13.51
CA ALA A 39 -5.74 -0.80 14.21
C ALA A 39 -4.79 -0.78 15.41
N ALA A 40 -4.33 0.41 15.80
CA ALA A 40 -3.35 0.60 16.87
C ALA A 40 -3.92 0.26 18.26
N ASP A 41 -5.23 0.45 18.43
CA ASP A 41 -5.96 0.26 19.67
C ASP A 41 -7.48 0.12 19.39
N GLU A 42 -8.24 -0.11 20.45
CA GLU A 42 -9.71 -0.29 20.40
C GLU A 42 -10.45 0.96 19.93
N ASP A 43 -9.98 2.16 20.27
CA ASP A 43 -10.63 3.41 19.88
C ASP A 43 -10.51 3.61 18.37
N GLN A 44 -9.32 3.37 17.81
CA GLN A 44 -9.11 3.40 16.37
C GLN A 44 -9.89 2.27 15.67
N ALA A 45 -9.92 1.07 16.24
CA ALA A 45 -10.70 -0.05 15.69
C ALA A 45 -12.20 0.28 15.62
N SER A 46 -12.74 0.89 16.68
CA SER A 46 -14.13 1.37 16.74
C SER A 46 -14.40 2.42 15.65
N ALA A 47 -13.51 3.39 15.48
CA ALA A 47 -13.63 4.39 14.42
C ALA A 47 -13.64 3.74 13.01
N PHE A 48 -12.75 2.77 12.75
CA PHE A 48 -12.72 2.05 11.48
C PHE A 48 -13.97 1.21 11.24
N CYS A 49 -14.52 0.58 12.29
CA CYS A 49 -15.80 -0.14 12.22
C CYS A 49 -16.95 0.79 11.81
N VAL A 50 -17.02 2.00 12.37
CA VAL A 50 -18.01 3.03 11.98
C VAL A 50 -17.82 3.43 10.52
N GLN A 51 -16.58 3.71 10.09
CA GLN A 51 -16.26 4.05 8.70
C GLN A 51 -16.73 2.95 7.72
N ILE A 52 -16.44 1.68 8.00
CA ILE A 52 -16.85 0.56 7.17
C ILE A 52 -18.38 0.43 7.14
N SER A 53 -19.04 0.57 8.29
CA SER A 53 -20.49 0.40 8.40
C SER A 53 -21.25 1.46 7.59
N GLN A 54 -20.87 2.74 7.74
CA GLN A 54 -21.43 3.84 6.95
C GLN A 54 -21.26 3.64 5.44
N ARG A 55 -20.10 3.11 5.01
CA ARG A 55 -19.85 2.80 3.60
C ARG A 55 -20.69 1.64 3.09
N LYS A 56 -20.93 0.60 3.90
CA LYS A 56 -21.84 -0.50 3.53
C LYS A 56 -23.27 0.01 3.37
N GLU A 57 -23.76 0.77 4.33
CA GLU A 57 -25.11 1.36 4.32
C GLU A 57 -25.32 2.28 3.11
N GLY A 58 -24.31 3.08 2.76
CA GLY A 58 -24.32 3.96 1.59
C GLY A 58 -24.09 3.26 0.25
N ASN A 59 -23.98 1.92 0.21
CA ASN A 59 -23.57 1.16 -0.97
C ASN A 59 -22.26 1.67 -1.59
N LEU A 60 -21.36 2.20 -0.77
CA LEU A 60 -20.10 2.76 -1.20
C LEU A 60 -19.01 1.70 -1.30
N ILE A 61 -19.18 0.46 -0.87
CA ILE A 61 -18.12 -0.57 -1.01
C ILE A 61 -18.70 -1.90 -1.47
N PRO A 62 -17.90 -2.79 -2.08
CA PRO A 62 -18.32 -4.15 -2.39
C PRO A 62 -18.75 -4.90 -1.12
N LEU A 63 -19.81 -5.70 -1.20
CA LEU A 63 -20.38 -6.39 -0.06
C LEU A 63 -19.66 -7.72 0.19
N VAL A 64 -18.48 -7.64 0.82
CA VAL A 64 -17.68 -8.78 1.29
C VAL A 64 -17.53 -8.78 2.82
N GLN A 65 -16.78 -9.73 3.37
CA GLN A 65 -16.47 -9.75 4.80
C GLN A 65 -15.43 -8.66 5.11
N TYR A 66 -15.68 -7.85 6.13
CA TYR A 66 -14.76 -6.82 6.59
C TYR A 66 -14.49 -7.04 8.07
N HIS A 67 -13.23 -7.08 8.45
CA HIS A 67 -12.80 -7.21 9.85
C HIS A 67 -11.86 -6.08 10.23
N VAL A 68 -11.97 -5.64 11.48
CA VAL A 68 -11.04 -4.69 12.08
C VAL A 68 -10.55 -5.31 13.38
N PHE A 69 -9.24 -5.38 13.55
CA PHE A 69 -8.62 -5.90 14.77
C PHE A 69 -7.64 -4.86 15.31
N SER A 70 -7.85 -4.47 16.57
CA SER A 70 -6.92 -3.70 17.38
C SER A 70 -5.70 -4.54 17.76
N ASP A 71 -4.55 -3.89 17.90
CA ASP A 71 -3.41 -4.48 18.56
C ASP A 71 -3.76 -4.75 20.04
N PRO A 72 -3.32 -5.89 20.62
CA PRO A 72 -3.49 -6.18 22.03
C PRO A 72 -2.92 -5.07 22.93
N PRO A 73 -3.52 -4.81 24.10
CA PRO A 73 -2.99 -3.83 25.03
C PRO A 73 -1.59 -4.23 25.51
N GLY A 74 -0.70 -3.26 25.60
CA GLY A 74 0.66 -3.47 26.09
C GLY A 74 1.69 -2.75 25.25
N GLN A 75 2.85 -3.41 25.06
CA GLN A 75 3.92 -2.88 24.25
C GLN A 75 3.55 -2.91 22.77
N LYS A 76 4.03 -1.91 22.00
CA LYS A 76 3.89 -1.89 20.54
C LYS A 76 4.49 -3.17 19.95
N ILE A 77 3.72 -3.82 19.07
CA ILE A 77 4.09 -5.10 18.42
C ILE A 77 4.51 -4.93 16.95
N ASP A 78 4.27 -3.74 16.38
CA ASP A 78 4.56 -3.37 14.99
C ASP A 78 3.84 -4.25 13.94
N SER A 79 4.06 -3.99 12.65
CA SER A 79 3.32 -4.55 11.52
C SER A 79 3.29 -6.09 11.48
N GLY A 80 4.41 -6.75 11.77
CA GLY A 80 4.50 -8.21 11.82
C GLY A 80 3.78 -8.77 13.05
N GLY A 81 3.89 -8.13 14.21
CA GLY A 81 3.13 -8.51 15.39
C GLY A 81 1.62 -8.37 15.20
N ALA A 82 1.19 -7.27 14.58
CA ALA A 82 -0.21 -7.05 14.20
C ALA A 82 -0.69 -8.14 13.24
N THR A 83 0.13 -8.52 12.25
CA THR A 83 -0.17 -9.64 11.35
C THR A 83 -0.42 -10.94 12.14
N LEU A 84 0.46 -11.28 13.08
CA LEU A 84 0.31 -12.49 13.91
C LEU A 84 -1.01 -12.48 14.70
N HIS A 85 -1.34 -11.34 15.31
CA HIS A 85 -2.60 -11.18 16.04
C HIS A 85 -3.82 -11.34 15.12
N VAL A 86 -3.82 -10.66 13.98
CA VAL A 86 -4.88 -10.73 12.97
C VAL A 86 -5.10 -12.17 12.50
N LEU A 87 -4.02 -12.91 12.20
CA LEU A 87 -4.12 -14.30 11.77
C LEU A 87 -4.79 -15.17 12.85
N GLU A 88 -4.45 -14.96 14.14
CA GLU A 88 -5.09 -15.67 15.25
C GLU A 88 -6.60 -15.40 15.30
N GLN A 89 -7.02 -14.14 15.12
CA GLN A 89 -8.44 -13.77 15.12
C GLN A 89 -9.19 -14.37 13.92
N LEU A 90 -8.59 -14.31 12.73
CA LEU A 90 -9.16 -14.91 11.53
C LEU A 90 -9.30 -16.43 11.66
N HIS A 91 -8.30 -17.09 12.25
CA HIS A 91 -8.37 -18.52 12.53
C HIS A 91 -9.48 -18.86 13.54
N LYS A 92 -9.71 -18.04 14.59
CA LYS A 92 -10.86 -18.21 15.51
C LYS A 92 -12.21 -18.06 14.81
N ILE A 93 -12.33 -17.15 13.84
CA ILE A 93 -13.59 -16.87 13.13
C ILE A 93 -13.89 -17.93 12.07
N TYR A 94 -12.89 -18.34 11.30
CA TYR A 94 -13.07 -19.16 10.11
C TYR A 94 -12.66 -20.63 10.30
N GLY A 95 -11.78 -20.95 11.25
CA GLY A 95 -11.15 -22.26 11.36
C GLY A 95 -10.21 -22.56 10.19
N ASP A 96 -9.45 -23.66 10.30
CA ASP A 96 -8.43 -24.02 9.31
C ASP A 96 -8.99 -24.26 7.91
N GLU A 97 -10.06 -25.05 7.81
CA GLU A 97 -10.62 -25.49 6.53
C GLU A 97 -11.01 -24.29 5.67
N ARG A 98 -11.80 -23.37 6.23
CA ARG A 98 -12.26 -22.19 5.49
C ARG A 98 -11.14 -21.18 5.28
N LEU A 99 -10.30 -20.92 6.28
CA LEU A 99 -9.20 -19.95 6.15
C LEU A 99 -8.22 -20.36 5.04
N SER A 100 -7.96 -21.66 4.87
CA SER A 100 -7.07 -22.19 3.83
C SER A 100 -7.55 -21.98 2.39
N GLN A 101 -8.81 -21.59 2.21
CA GLN A 101 -9.45 -21.38 0.90
C GLN A 101 -9.71 -19.90 0.59
N MET A 102 -9.43 -18.99 1.51
CA MET A 102 -9.75 -17.56 1.37
C MET A 102 -8.61 -16.75 0.75
N ARG A 103 -8.95 -15.77 -0.08
CA ARG A 103 -8.04 -14.69 -0.49
C ARG A 103 -8.36 -13.44 0.34
N ILE A 104 -7.41 -13.04 1.18
CA ILE A 104 -7.60 -11.99 2.17
C ILE A 104 -6.70 -10.81 1.84
N LEU A 105 -7.25 -9.60 1.82
CA LEU A 105 -6.47 -8.37 1.77
C LEU A 105 -6.30 -7.83 3.20
N LEU A 106 -5.07 -7.86 3.71
CA LEU A 106 -4.70 -7.30 5.01
C LEU A 106 -4.04 -5.94 4.81
N MET A 107 -4.66 -4.90 5.36
CA MET A 107 -4.17 -3.53 5.34
C MET A 107 -3.69 -3.12 6.72
N HIS A 108 -2.40 -2.79 6.84
CA HIS A 108 -1.88 -2.24 8.08
C HIS A 108 -2.22 -0.77 8.23
N ALA A 109 -3.17 -0.46 9.13
CA ALA A 109 -3.62 0.90 9.40
C ALA A 109 -3.30 1.41 10.83
N GLY A 110 -2.76 0.55 11.70
CA GLY A 110 -2.44 0.82 13.11
C GLY A 110 -1.26 1.75 13.41
N GLY A 111 -0.91 2.66 12.50
CA GLY A 111 0.16 3.64 12.71
C GLY A 111 -0.35 4.92 13.40
N GLN A 112 0.46 5.51 14.28
CA GLN A 112 0.12 6.80 14.93
C GLN A 112 0.20 8.01 13.99
N SER A 113 0.50 7.81 12.70
CA SER A 113 0.68 8.87 11.67
C SER A 113 1.46 10.11 12.14
N LYS A 114 2.47 9.95 13.03
CA LYS A 114 3.21 11.07 13.63
C LYS A 114 3.81 12.04 12.62
N ARG A 115 4.11 11.55 11.41
CA ARG A 115 4.70 12.30 10.29
C ARG A 115 3.67 12.92 9.33
N LEU A 116 2.39 12.59 9.51
CA LEU A 116 1.24 13.17 8.79
C LEU A 116 0.08 13.41 9.78
N PRO A 117 0.16 14.44 10.65
CA PRO A 117 -0.76 14.62 11.77
C PRO A 117 -2.23 14.81 11.39
N SER A 118 -2.54 15.32 10.18
CA SER A 118 -3.92 15.44 9.67
C SER A 118 -4.65 14.10 9.58
N HIS A 119 -3.91 13.00 9.55
CA HIS A 119 -4.40 11.63 9.43
C HIS A 119 -4.08 10.79 10.68
N SER A 120 -3.96 11.44 11.85
CA SER A 120 -3.67 10.76 13.13
C SER A 120 -4.87 10.03 13.72
N VAL A 121 -6.08 10.58 13.56
CA VAL A 121 -7.31 10.01 14.14
C VAL A 121 -7.85 8.87 13.26
N LEU A 122 -8.18 9.17 12.01
CA LEU A 122 -8.74 8.19 11.08
C LEU A 122 -7.67 7.38 10.33
N GLY A 123 -6.39 7.65 10.54
CA GLY A 123 -5.31 6.96 9.83
C GLY A 123 -5.22 7.35 8.35
N LYS A 124 -4.09 7.00 7.73
CA LYS A 124 -3.81 7.27 6.31
C LYS A 124 -4.68 6.43 5.38
N LEU A 125 -5.19 5.29 5.86
CA LEU A 125 -6.05 4.42 5.08
C LEU A 125 -7.37 5.10 4.67
N PHE A 126 -7.86 6.04 5.48
CA PHE A 126 -9.08 6.80 5.17
C PHE A 126 -8.76 8.20 4.63
N ALA A 127 -7.52 8.48 4.24
CA ALA A 127 -7.14 9.70 3.52
C ALA A 127 -7.92 9.79 2.21
N LEU A 128 -8.49 10.96 1.92
CA LEU A 128 -9.14 11.21 0.64
C LEU A 128 -8.07 11.38 -0.44
N LEU A 129 -8.34 10.86 -1.64
CA LEU A 129 -7.44 10.96 -2.78
C LEU A 129 -8.07 11.80 -3.86
N PRO A 130 -7.28 12.62 -4.58
CA PRO A 130 -7.79 13.55 -5.55
C PRO A 130 -8.15 12.90 -6.91
N ILE A 131 -8.75 11.72 -6.91
CA ILE A 131 -8.98 10.91 -8.10
C ILE A 131 -10.33 11.29 -8.74
N ALA A 132 -10.35 11.49 -10.06
CA ALA A 132 -11.57 11.74 -10.81
C ALA A 132 -12.46 10.49 -10.88
N ALA A 133 -13.45 10.41 -10.00
CA ALA A 133 -14.42 9.31 -9.95
C ALA A 133 -15.85 9.79 -9.62
N PRO A 134 -16.89 9.02 -9.99
CA PRO A 134 -18.28 9.34 -9.63
C PRO A 134 -18.51 9.41 -8.11
N THR A 135 -17.81 8.55 -7.38
CA THR A 135 -17.84 8.44 -5.92
C THR A 135 -16.47 8.80 -5.36
N GLN A 136 -16.44 9.37 -4.15
CA GLN A 136 -15.18 9.69 -3.47
C GLN A 136 -14.29 8.45 -3.31
N ILE A 137 -12.99 8.64 -3.55
CA ILE A 137 -11.97 7.59 -3.47
C ILE A 137 -11.04 7.93 -2.32
N GLN A 138 -10.99 7.07 -1.33
CA GLN A 138 -9.96 7.11 -0.29
C GLN A 138 -8.86 6.09 -0.59
N MET A 139 -7.76 6.17 0.16
CA MET A 139 -6.71 5.16 0.11
C MET A 139 -7.27 3.74 0.27
N PHE A 140 -8.27 3.57 1.15
CA PHE A 140 -9.02 2.34 1.35
C PHE A 140 -9.63 1.77 0.06
N ASP A 141 -10.32 2.61 -0.70
CA ASP A 141 -10.93 2.24 -1.98
C ASP A 141 -9.86 1.89 -3.02
N LEU A 142 -8.83 2.74 -3.12
CA LEU A 142 -7.75 2.56 -4.08
C LEU A 142 -7.01 1.25 -3.83
N LYS A 143 -6.68 0.91 -2.58
CA LYS A 143 -6.00 -0.35 -2.23
C LYS A 143 -6.80 -1.57 -2.66
N MET A 144 -8.12 -1.56 -2.44
CA MET A 144 -8.99 -2.66 -2.89
C MET A 144 -9.05 -2.75 -4.43
N ALA A 145 -9.20 -1.62 -5.11
CA ALA A 145 -9.27 -1.56 -6.57
C ALA A 145 -7.96 -2.01 -7.22
N MET A 146 -6.85 -1.43 -6.77
CA MET A 146 -5.50 -1.59 -7.29
C MET A 146 -4.99 -3.02 -7.17
N TYR A 147 -5.24 -3.72 -6.06
CA TYR A 147 -4.74 -5.10 -5.92
C TYR A 147 -5.68 -6.18 -6.47
N SER A 148 -6.95 -5.85 -6.76
CA SER A 148 -7.93 -6.81 -7.29
C SER A 148 -7.51 -7.54 -8.59
N PRO A 149 -6.75 -6.94 -9.55
CA PRO A 149 -6.33 -7.63 -10.76
C PRO A 149 -5.46 -8.86 -10.51
N PHE A 150 -4.67 -8.87 -9.42
CA PHE A 150 -3.81 -10.00 -9.07
C PHE A 150 -4.59 -11.26 -8.72
N LEU A 151 -5.85 -11.12 -8.28
CA LEU A 151 -6.73 -12.24 -7.93
C LEU A 151 -6.96 -13.25 -9.05
N ARG A 152 -6.74 -12.84 -10.32
CA ARG A 152 -6.87 -13.71 -11.50
C ARG A 152 -5.82 -14.82 -11.55
N LYS A 153 -4.65 -14.61 -10.94
CA LYS A 153 -3.54 -15.56 -10.90
C LYS A 153 -3.02 -15.78 -9.48
N MET A 154 -3.90 -15.65 -8.48
CA MET A 154 -3.58 -15.77 -7.06
C MET A 154 -4.37 -16.88 -6.41
N LYS A 155 -3.67 -17.77 -5.69
CA LYS A 155 -4.29 -18.80 -4.86
C LYS A 155 -4.74 -18.24 -3.51
N ALA A 156 -5.37 -19.06 -2.68
CA ALA A 156 -5.74 -18.69 -1.31
C ALA A 156 -4.52 -18.32 -0.45
N GLY A 157 -4.68 -17.31 0.40
CA GLY A 157 -3.64 -16.75 1.26
C GLY A 157 -3.94 -15.30 1.63
N VAL A 158 -2.95 -14.62 2.19
CA VAL A 158 -3.05 -13.23 2.65
C VAL A 158 -2.16 -12.35 1.78
N PHE A 159 -2.76 -11.31 1.20
CA PHE A 159 -2.06 -10.21 0.54
C PHE A 159 -1.96 -9.04 1.53
N LEU A 160 -0.74 -8.73 1.95
CA LEU A 160 -0.42 -7.74 2.97
C LEU A 160 0.10 -6.46 2.30
N THR A 161 -0.46 -5.33 2.72
CA THR A 161 -0.08 -3.99 2.25
C THR A 161 -0.09 -2.99 3.42
N CYS A 162 0.71 -1.94 3.30
CA CYS A 162 0.65 -0.81 4.20
C CYS A 162 -0.42 0.21 3.74
N SER A 163 -0.70 1.21 4.57
CA SER A 163 -1.75 2.21 4.32
C SER A 163 -1.22 3.53 3.76
N ASP A 164 0.08 3.62 3.48
CA ASP A 164 0.74 4.88 3.12
C ASP A 164 1.62 4.84 1.88
N ASP A 165 1.49 3.82 1.05
CA ASP A 165 2.03 3.76 -0.31
C ASP A 165 0.92 3.55 -1.36
N ILE A 166 1.23 3.92 -2.60
CA ILE A 166 0.41 3.68 -3.78
C ILE A 166 1.32 3.15 -4.88
N GLU A 167 0.91 2.05 -5.51
CA GLU A 167 1.60 1.46 -6.66
C GLU A 167 0.75 1.61 -7.91
N THR A 168 1.16 2.47 -8.84
CA THR A 168 0.57 2.49 -10.17
C THR A 168 1.32 1.51 -11.05
N TYR A 169 0.62 0.76 -11.89
CA TYR A 169 1.25 -0.24 -12.74
C TYR A 169 0.38 -0.63 -13.92
N THR A 170 0.92 -1.43 -14.82
CA THR A 170 0.13 -2.17 -15.81
C THR A 170 0.30 -3.67 -15.63
N LEU A 171 -0.77 -4.41 -15.94
CA LEU A 171 -0.66 -5.84 -16.22
C LEU A 171 -1.00 -6.11 -17.69
N PRO A 172 -0.33 -7.09 -18.30
CA PRO A 172 -0.64 -7.52 -19.66
C PRO A 172 -2.06 -8.09 -19.71
N THR A 173 -2.90 -7.49 -20.55
CA THR A 173 -4.26 -7.93 -20.80
C THR A 173 -4.27 -8.97 -21.90
N SER A 174 -4.31 -10.25 -21.51
CA SER A 174 -4.55 -11.42 -22.37
C SER A 174 -3.45 -11.79 -23.38
N GLU A 175 -3.37 -13.09 -23.63
CA GLU A 175 -2.29 -13.94 -24.21
C GLU A 175 -1.85 -13.63 -25.67
N GLY A 176 -2.14 -12.44 -26.20
CA GLY A 176 -1.88 -12.08 -27.60
C GLY A 176 -0.51 -11.47 -27.90
N THR A 177 0.23 -11.02 -26.88
CA THR A 177 1.65 -10.63 -27.04
C THR A 177 2.53 -11.86 -26.84
N VAL A 178 3.22 -12.26 -27.90
CA VAL A 178 4.06 -13.47 -28.03
C VAL A 178 5.16 -13.61 -26.95
N GLN A 179 5.38 -12.58 -26.13
CA GLN A 179 6.14 -12.67 -24.88
C GLN A 179 5.15 -12.86 -23.72
N ALA A 180 4.72 -14.11 -23.53
CA ALA A 180 3.72 -14.47 -22.52
C ALA A 180 4.19 -14.06 -21.12
N SER A 181 3.47 -13.13 -20.50
CA SER A 181 3.72 -12.70 -19.13
C SER A 181 3.53 -13.86 -18.16
N SER A 182 4.61 -14.28 -17.51
CA SER A 182 4.66 -15.48 -16.65
C SER A 182 4.42 -15.18 -15.18
N TRP A 183 3.86 -14.01 -14.85
CA TRP A 183 3.57 -13.65 -13.47
C TRP A 183 2.43 -14.47 -12.89
N SER A 184 2.55 -14.82 -11.61
CA SER A 184 1.56 -15.52 -10.80
C SER A 184 1.87 -15.41 -9.30
N PHE A 185 0.83 -15.61 -8.50
CA PHE A 185 0.83 -15.72 -7.03
C PHE A 185 0.40 -17.14 -6.60
N ASP A 186 0.77 -18.16 -7.36
CA ASP A 186 0.41 -19.57 -7.13
C ASP A 186 1.54 -20.39 -6.47
N LYS A 187 2.78 -19.92 -6.56
CA LYS A 187 3.95 -20.57 -5.96
C LYS A 187 3.87 -20.62 -4.43
N PRO A 188 4.44 -21.66 -3.78
CA PRO A 188 4.39 -21.81 -2.33
C PRO A 188 5.29 -20.83 -1.59
N GLY A 189 4.88 -20.42 -0.39
CA GLY A 189 5.63 -19.47 0.43
C GLY A 189 5.18 -18.03 0.20
N PHE A 190 6.13 -17.14 -0.10
CA PHE A 190 5.92 -15.71 -0.27
C PHE A 190 6.04 -15.29 -1.73
N THR A 191 5.23 -14.30 -2.13
CA THR A 191 5.34 -13.61 -3.42
C THR A 191 5.21 -12.11 -3.20
N ALA A 192 6.26 -11.34 -3.46
CA ALA A 192 6.25 -9.89 -3.30
C ALA A 192 6.15 -9.15 -4.65
N LEU A 193 5.74 -7.88 -4.60
CA LEU A 193 5.79 -6.96 -5.74
C LEU A 193 7.13 -6.22 -5.77
N ALA A 194 7.69 -6.04 -6.98
CA ALA A 194 8.89 -5.26 -7.19
C ALA A 194 8.71 -4.18 -8.26
N HIS A 195 9.19 -2.98 -7.93
CA HIS A 195 9.05 -1.78 -8.75
C HIS A 195 10.43 -1.23 -9.13
N PRO A 196 10.69 -0.91 -10.41
CA PRO A 196 11.90 -0.21 -10.78
C PRO A 196 11.84 1.23 -10.23
N SER A 197 12.71 1.54 -9.28
CA SER A 197 12.69 2.81 -8.56
C SER A 197 14.06 3.50 -8.59
N PRO A 198 14.12 4.84 -8.50
CA PRO A 198 15.36 5.56 -8.30
C PRO A 198 16.09 5.09 -7.04
N ILE A 199 17.42 5.13 -7.05
CA ILE A 199 18.27 4.73 -5.91
C ILE A 199 17.86 5.44 -4.61
N ALA A 200 17.42 6.70 -4.69
CA ALA A 200 16.94 7.47 -3.54
C ALA A 200 15.78 6.79 -2.79
N VAL A 201 14.87 6.09 -3.49
CA VAL A 201 13.78 5.33 -2.87
C VAL A 201 14.33 4.09 -2.16
N GLY A 202 15.32 3.41 -2.77
CA GLY A 202 15.99 2.25 -2.18
C GLY A 202 16.76 2.55 -0.89
N LEU A 203 17.13 3.80 -0.64
CA LEU A 203 17.77 4.20 0.63
C LEU A 203 16.80 4.19 1.82
N THR A 204 15.48 4.26 1.56
CA THR A 204 14.45 4.37 2.60
C THR A 204 13.48 3.19 2.64
N HIS A 205 13.54 2.29 1.66
CA HIS A 205 12.67 1.11 1.49
C HIS A 205 13.47 -0.19 1.36
N GLY A 206 12.79 -1.33 1.31
CA GLY A 206 13.41 -2.61 0.99
C GLY A 206 13.82 -2.67 -0.49
N VAL A 207 14.95 -3.33 -0.77
CA VAL A 207 15.48 -3.51 -2.12
C VAL A 207 15.71 -4.99 -2.38
N TYR A 208 15.19 -5.48 -3.50
CA TYR A 208 15.43 -6.84 -3.96
C TYR A 208 16.68 -6.93 -4.82
N VAL A 209 17.53 -7.89 -4.50
CA VAL A 209 18.57 -8.36 -5.41
C VAL A 209 17.95 -9.46 -6.27
N LEU A 210 17.80 -9.20 -7.56
CA LEU A 210 17.19 -10.14 -8.51
C LEU A 210 18.25 -10.76 -9.44
N PRO A 211 17.92 -11.88 -10.09
CA PRO A 211 18.73 -12.43 -11.17
C PRO A 211 18.95 -11.42 -12.31
N LYS A 212 20.16 -11.41 -12.89
CA LYS A 212 20.57 -10.41 -13.89
C LYS A 212 19.74 -10.44 -15.17
N ASP A 213 19.17 -11.60 -15.52
CA ASP A 213 18.30 -11.81 -16.67
C ASP A 213 16.93 -11.11 -16.53
N VAL A 214 16.57 -10.69 -15.33
CA VAL A 214 15.33 -9.95 -15.04
C VAL A 214 15.53 -8.43 -15.10
N HIS A 215 16.79 -7.98 -15.10
CA HIS A 215 17.09 -6.55 -15.18
C HIS A 215 16.63 -6.00 -16.53
N CYS A 216 15.90 -4.87 -16.50
CA CYS A 216 15.36 -4.21 -17.69
C CYS A 216 14.37 -5.06 -18.51
N THR A 217 13.69 -6.04 -17.88
CA THR A 217 12.56 -6.71 -18.53
C THR A 217 11.48 -5.69 -18.89
N SER A 218 10.86 -5.83 -20.05
CA SER A 218 9.66 -5.08 -20.45
C SER A 218 8.37 -5.84 -20.13
N VAL A 219 8.49 -7.09 -19.64
CA VAL A 219 7.37 -8.00 -19.40
C VAL A 219 7.25 -8.31 -17.91
N CYS A 220 6.01 -8.30 -17.42
CA CYS A 220 5.69 -8.72 -16.06
C CYS A 220 5.90 -10.23 -15.90
N LEU A 221 6.77 -10.62 -14.95
CA LEU A 221 7.20 -12.00 -14.72
C LEU A 221 7.39 -12.28 -13.22
N THR A 222 7.29 -13.55 -12.83
CA THR A 222 7.65 -14.02 -11.49
C THR A 222 9.05 -14.62 -11.49
N THR A 223 9.96 -14.09 -10.68
CA THR A 223 11.33 -14.60 -10.48
C THR A 223 11.57 -14.98 -9.02
N GLU A 224 12.73 -15.60 -8.76
CA GLU A 224 13.24 -15.82 -7.41
C GLU A 224 13.94 -14.56 -6.88
N CYS A 225 13.91 -14.35 -5.56
CA CYS A 225 14.70 -13.31 -4.92
C CYS A 225 16.05 -13.86 -4.45
N LEU A 226 17.15 -13.19 -4.79
CA LEU A 226 18.48 -13.59 -4.34
C LEU A 226 18.75 -13.11 -2.91
N GLU A 227 18.46 -11.84 -2.62
CA GLU A 227 18.61 -11.20 -1.31
C GLU A 227 17.56 -10.09 -1.16
N VAL A 228 17.11 -9.85 0.08
CA VAL A 228 16.30 -8.69 0.44
C VAL A 228 17.16 -7.79 1.31
N LEU A 229 17.35 -6.55 0.88
CA LEU A 229 18.16 -5.56 1.58
C LEU A 229 17.22 -4.56 2.25
N GLN A 230 17.31 -4.40 3.57
CA GLN A 230 16.46 -3.47 4.30
C GLN A 230 17.12 -2.09 4.40
N LYS A 231 16.56 -1.08 3.72
CA LYS A 231 17.04 0.31 3.72
C LYS A 231 18.57 0.40 3.50
N PRO A 232 19.11 -0.28 2.45
CA PRO A 232 20.55 -0.35 2.23
C PRO A 232 21.14 1.02 1.89
N THR A 233 22.44 1.15 2.10
CA THR A 233 23.22 2.22 1.47
C THR A 233 23.42 1.92 -0.01
N GLU A 234 23.63 2.95 -0.83
CA GLU A 234 23.97 2.78 -2.25
C GLU A 234 25.20 1.87 -2.45
N LYS A 235 26.21 1.99 -1.58
CA LYS A 235 27.38 1.12 -1.60
C LYS A 235 26.98 -0.35 -1.49
N ILE A 236 26.13 -0.70 -0.53
CA ILE A 236 25.63 -2.07 -0.35
C ILE A 236 24.83 -2.51 -1.57
N MET A 237 23.97 -1.65 -2.13
CA MET A 237 23.22 -1.97 -3.35
C MET A 237 24.14 -2.32 -4.52
N ARG A 238 25.23 -1.56 -4.72
CA ARG A 238 26.25 -1.83 -5.75
C ARG A 238 26.99 -3.13 -5.50
N GLU A 239 27.50 -3.33 -4.28
CA GLU A 239 28.25 -4.53 -3.90
C GLU A 239 27.43 -5.82 -4.06
N LYS A 240 26.14 -5.76 -3.75
CA LYS A 240 25.22 -6.90 -3.84
C LYS A 240 24.64 -7.12 -5.24
N GLY A 241 24.83 -6.16 -6.14
CA GLY A 241 24.33 -6.22 -7.52
C GLY A 241 22.84 -5.91 -7.66
N ALA A 242 22.29 -5.08 -6.78
CA ALA A 242 20.89 -4.65 -6.79
C ALA A 242 20.59 -3.55 -7.82
N ILE A 243 21.63 -2.85 -8.30
CA ILE A 243 21.50 -1.72 -9.24
C ILE A 243 21.58 -2.21 -10.69
N PHE A 244 20.71 -1.69 -11.54
CA PHE A 244 20.72 -1.92 -12.99
C PHE A 244 20.53 -0.62 -13.77
N GLU A 245 20.98 -0.61 -15.03
CA GLU A 245 20.86 0.55 -15.92
C GLU A 245 19.65 0.38 -16.85
N SER A 246 18.67 1.29 -16.75
CA SER A 246 17.62 1.43 -17.76
C SER A 246 18.05 2.42 -18.85
N LYS A 247 17.65 2.13 -20.09
CA LYS A 247 17.87 3.02 -21.26
C LYS A 247 16.52 3.46 -21.80
N GLU A 248 15.96 4.50 -21.21
CA GLU A 248 14.77 5.16 -21.73
C GLU A 248 15.15 6.52 -22.34
N GLY A 249 14.64 6.79 -23.55
CA GLY A 249 14.82 8.09 -24.22
C GLY A 249 16.27 8.48 -24.53
N GLY A 250 17.23 7.54 -24.51
CA GLY A 250 18.66 7.80 -24.76
C GLY A 250 19.47 8.23 -23.53
N SER A 251 18.82 8.47 -22.39
CA SER A 251 19.49 8.69 -21.10
C SER A 251 19.69 7.35 -20.38
N ARG A 252 20.80 7.21 -19.65
CA ARG A 252 21.04 6.06 -18.77
C ARG A 252 20.67 6.43 -17.36
N THR A 253 19.73 5.70 -16.77
CA THR A 253 19.32 5.88 -15.38
C THR A 253 19.61 4.62 -14.59
N GLU A 254 20.21 4.79 -13.41
CA GLU A 254 20.44 3.70 -12.47
C GLU A 254 19.21 3.52 -11.59
N LEU A 255 18.70 2.30 -11.54
CA LEU A 255 17.49 1.92 -10.82
C LEU A 255 17.78 0.71 -9.92
N ALA A 256 16.92 0.52 -8.93
CA ALA A 256 16.87 -0.67 -8.09
C ALA A 256 15.42 -1.15 -7.99
N TYR A 257 15.22 -2.45 -7.74
CA TYR A 257 13.88 -3.00 -7.52
C TYR A 257 13.48 -2.86 -6.06
N THR A 258 12.48 -2.02 -5.76
CA THR A 258 12.01 -1.75 -4.39
C THR A 258 10.75 -2.54 -4.04
N ASP A 259 10.54 -2.77 -2.74
CA ASP A 259 9.36 -3.44 -2.18
C ASP A 259 8.14 -2.50 -2.03
N SER A 260 6.96 -3.11 -1.81
CA SER A 260 5.68 -2.40 -1.56
C SER A 260 4.68 -3.28 -0.81
N ALA A 261 4.24 -4.36 -1.43
CA ALA A 261 3.27 -5.31 -0.88
C ALA A 261 3.68 -6.75 -1.19
N PHE A 262 3.21 -7.69 -0.37
CA PHE A 262 3.52 -9.09 -0.55
C PHE A 262 2.38 -10.01 -0.12
N PHE A 263 2.38 -11.18 -0.74
CA PHE A 263 1.46 -12.28 -0.48
C PHE A 263 2.19 -13.40 0.25
N PHE A 264 1.48 -14.11 1.11
CA PHE A 264 1.92 -15.39 1.63
C PHE A 264 0.77 -16.37 1.72
N ASP A 265 1.08 -17.64 1.43
CA ASP A 265 0.07 -18.70 1.38
C ASP A 265 -0.25 -19.32 2.74
N TYR A 266 -1.18 -20.27 2.74
CA TYR A 266 -1.62 -20.93 3.96
C TYR A 266 -0.53 -21.69 4.72
N SER A 267 0.51 -22.19 4.02
CA SER A 267 1.61 -22.89 4.70
C SER A 267 2.42 -21.94 5.58
N VAL A 268 2.58 -20.69 5.14
CA VAL A 268 3.18 -19.61 5.94
C VAL A 268 2.25 -19.21 7.08
N ILE A 269 0.95 -19.03 6.82
CA ILE A 269 -0.06 -18.69 7.84
C ILE A 269 0.01 -19.68 9.02
N ASN A 270 0.05 -20.98 8.73
CA ASN A 270 0.11 -22.02 9.75
C ASN A 270 1.39 -21.93 10.62
N LYS A 271 2.55 -21.64 10.00
CA LYS A 271 3.82 -21.45 10.72
C LYS A 271 3.77 -20.21 11.62
N LEU A 272 3.25 -19.10 11.10
CA LEU A 272 3.07 -17.86 11.86
C LEU A 272 2.11 -18.03 13.04
N LEU A 273 0.98 -18.73 12.85
CA LEU A 273 0.03 -19.07 13.93
C LEU A 273 0.68 -19.93 15.01
N SER A 274 1.40 -20.98 14.61
CA SER A 274 2.12 -21.85 15.55
C SER A 274 3.16 -21.07 16.36
N PHE A 275 3.90 -20.19 15.70
CA PHE A 275 4.85 -19.30 16.36
C PHE A 275 4.17 -18.38 17.35
N TYR A 276 3.13 -17.64 16.94
CA TYR A 276 2.43 -16.70 17.81
C TYR A 276 1.84 -17.38 19.06
N ASN A 277 1.28 -18.58 18.90
CA ASN A 277 0.79 -19.38 20.03
C ASN A 277 1.89 -19.75 21.04
N SER A 278 3.15 -19.87 20.59
CA SER A 278 4.29 -20.19 21.45
C SER A 278 4.91 -18.98 22.16
N VAL A 279 4.68 -17.76 21.65
CA VAL A 279 5.31 -16.53 22.16
C VAL A 279 4.33 -15.51 22.76
N LYS A 280 3.02 -15.76 22.69
CA LYS A 280 2.02 -14.81 23.23
C LYS A 280 2.03 -14.72 24.77
N PRO A 281 1.82 -13.52 25.35
CA PRO A 281 1.68 -12.24 24.67
C PRO A 281 3.02 -11.75 24.10
N LEU A 282 2.98 -11.12 22.92
CA LEU A 282 4.19 -10.49 22.35
C LEU A 282 4.65 -9.34 23.24
N THR A 283 5.95 -9.28 23.51
CA THR A 283 6.60 -8.27 24.36
C THR A 283 7.68 -7.50 23.61
N TYR A 284 7.66 -7.55 22.29
CA TYR A 284 8.64 -6.91 21.42
C TYR A 284 8.03 -6.63 20.04
N GLU A 285 8.69 -5.74 19.30
CA GLU A 285 8.27 -5.36 17.95
C GLU A 285 8.75 -6.38 16.91
N ILE A 286 7.85 -6.77 16.02
CA ILE A 286 8.14 -7.54 14.80
C ILE A 286 7.63 -6.72 13.62
N ASP A 287 8.52 -6.38 12.69
CA ASP A 287 8.18 -5.70 11.46
C ASP A 287 7.98 -6.71 10.32
N ALA A 288 6.86 -6.65 9.62
CA ALA A 288 6.50 -7.64 8.61
C ALA A 288 7.47 -7.64 7.42
N TYR A 289 8.00 -6.48 7.02
CA TYR A 289 8.86 -6.37 5.84
C TYR A 289 10.29 -6.79 6.18
N ARG A 290 10.84 -6.26 7.27
CA ARG A 290 12.17 -6.62 7.76
C ARG A 290 12.19 -8.07 8.25
N ASP A 291 11.33 -8.43 9.18
CA ASP A 291 11.47 -9.68 9.93
C ASP A 291 10.84 -10.89 9.23
N PHE A 292 9.91 -10.70 8.27
CA PHE A 292 9.44 -11.84 7.47
C PHE A 292 10.26 -12.05 6.20
N LEU A 293 10.72 -10.99 5.51
CA LEU A 293 11.30 -11.12 4.17
C LEU A 293 12.83 -11.20 4.14
N GLN A 294 13.54 -10.56 5.08
CA GLN A 294 14.98 -10.33 4.98
C GLN A 294 15.82 -11.61 4.81
N LEU A 295 15.41 -12.71 5.44
CA LEU A 295 16.12 -14.01 5.36
C LEU A 295 15.58 -14.97 4.29
N LEU A 296 14.57 -14.59 3.52
CA LEU A 296 13.96 -15.47 2.52
C LEU A 296 14.74 -15.55 1.21
N GLY A 297 15.65 -14.60 0.96
CA GLY A 297 16.50 -14.57 -0.23
C GLY A 297 17.36 -15.83 -0.34
N GLN A 298 17.54 -16.34 -1.56
CA GLN A 298 18.30 -17.58 -1.81
C GLN A 298 19.73 -17.55 -1.23
N ARG A 299 20.41 -16.40 -1.26
CA ARG A 299 21.77 -16.25 -0.72
C ARG A 299 21.79 -16.02 0.80
N SER A 300 20.66 -15.64 1.40
CA SER A 300 20.51 -15.47 2.84
C SER A 300 20.44 -16.81 3.58
N LYS A 301 20.06 -17.90 2.91
CA LYS A 301 19.84 -19.22 3.52
C LYS A 301 21.08 -19.87 4.16
N GLY A 302 22.29 -19.39 3.84
CA GLY A 302 23.57 -19.91 4.34
C GLY A 302 24.34 -19.02 5.31
N HIS A 303 23.89 -17.78 5.58
CA HIS A 303 24.58 -16.88 6.50
C HIS A 303 24.02 -17.07 7.92
N ALA A 304 24.86 -17.54 8.84
CA ALA A 304 24.54 -17.55 10.26
C ALA A 304 24.36 -16.10 10.77
N MET A 305 23.38 -15.90 11.66
CA MET A 305 23.06 -14.61 12.27
C MET A 305 24.31 -13.87 12.73
N GLN A 306 24.65 -12.76 12.08
CA GLN A 306 25.34 -11.68 12.77
C GLN A 306 24.24 -10.83 13.39
N ALA A 307 23.94 -11.09 14.65
CA ALA A 307 23.06 -10.23 15.43
C ALA A 307 23.61 -8.81 15.33
N SER A 308 22.82 -7.88 14.80
CA SER A 308 23.15 -6.47 14.92
C SER A 308 23.17 -6.12 16.42
N PRO A 309 24.07 -5.26 16.90
CA PRO A 309 24.12 -4.92 18.33
C PRO A 309 22.78 -4.27 18.74
N GLY A 310 21.93 -5.02 19.45
CA GLY A 310 20.61 -4.58 19.91
C GLY A 310 19.40 -5.43 19.47
N GLU A 311 19.58 -6.46 18.64
CA GLU A 311 18.49 -7.36 18.24
C GLU A 311 18.12 -8.32 19.40
N ALA A 312 16.88 -8.22 19.87
CA ALA A 312 16.34 -9.10 20.91
C ALA A 312 16.23 -10.53 20.37
N GLY A 313 16.60 -11.53 21.18
CA GLY A 313 16.66 -12.94 20.79
C GLY A 313 15.36 -13.55 20.26
N ASP A 314 14.22 -12.85 20.41
CA ASP A 314 12.92 -13.30 19.90
C ASP A 314 12.59 -12.83 18.47
N GLN A 315 13.23 -11.76 17.96
CA GLN A 315 13.12 -11.35 16.55
C GLN A 315 13.78 -12.39 15.62
N LEU A 316 14.87 -12.98 16.09
CA LEU A 316 15.59 -14.06 15.43
C LEU A 316 14.70 -15.31 15.25
N LYS A 317 13.78 -15.57 16.21
CA LYS A 317 12.92 -16.76 16.18
C LYS A 317 11.87 -16.74 15.07
N VAL A 318 11.29 -15.57 14.72
CA VAL A 318 10.32 -15.50 13.62
C VAL A 318 11.02 -15.69 12.28
N GLN A 319 12.21 -15.15 12.11
CA GLN A 319 13.01 -15.36 10.92
C GLN A 319 13.41 -16.84 10.77
N ASP A 320 13.76 -17.50 11.88
CA ASP A 320 14.13 -18.91 11.90
C ASP A 320 13.01 -19.85 11.44
N ILE A 321 11.76 -19.60 11.85
CA ILE A 321 10.64 -20.45 11.39
C ILE A 321 10.25 -20.19 9.93
N LEU A 322 10.67 -19.05 9.36
CA LEU A 322 10.34 -18.63 8.00
C LEU A 322 11.42 -18.96 6.96
N ARG A 323 12.68 -19.17 7.38
CA ARG A 323 13.84 -19.36 6.50
C ARG A 323 13.71 -20.45 5.42
N ASP A 324 12.87 -21.45 5.69
CA ASP A 324 12.67 -22.58 4.78
C ASP A 324 11.73 -22.23 3.62
N PHE A 325 10.90 -21.19 3.77
CA PHE A 325 10.06 -20.71 2.69
C PHE A 325 10.88 -20.04 1.59
N LYS A 326 10.27 -19.95 0.41
CA LYS A 326 10.83 -19.23 -0.73
C LYS A 326 10.17 -17.87 -0.84
N LEU A 327 10.96 -16.89 -1.29
CA LEU A 327 10.45 -15.61 -1.73
C LEU A 327 10.54 -15.54 -3.26
N HIS A 328 9.37 -15.48 -3.87
CA HIS A 328 9.20 -15.12 -5.26
C HIS A 328 8.90 -13.62 -5.37
N VAL A 329 9.21 -13.04 -6.52
CA VAL A 329 8.99 -11.61 -6.79
C VAL A 329 8.32 -11.47 -8.14
N VAL A 330 7.17 -10.81 -8.17
CA VAL A 330 6.51 -10.33 -9.39
C VAL A 330 7.11 -8.99 -9.73
N VAL A 331 7.87 -8.95 -10.83
CA VAL A 331 8.47 -7.71 -11.33
C VAL A 331 7.48 -6.96 -12.19
N LEU A 332 7.20 -5.72 -11.83
CA LEU A 332 6.29 -4.82 -12.53
C LEU A 332 7.11 -3.74 -13.28
N PRO A 333 7.54 -4.02 -14.53
CA PRO A 333 8.48 -3.13 -15.22
C PRO A 333 7.90 -1.76 -15.57
N SER A 334 6.59 -1.70 -15.81
CA SER A 334 5.85 -0.44 -15.97
C SER A 334 5.07 -0.18 -14.69
N SER A 335 5.76 0.34 -13.67
CA SER A 335 5.13 0.74 -12.41
C SER A 335 5.85 1.91 -11.75
N GLN A 336 5.13 2.62 -10.88
CA GLN A 336 5.68 3.65 -9.99
C GLN A 336 5.28 3.37 -8.55
N PHE A 337 6.14 3.78 -7.63
CA PHE A 337 5.92 3.69 -6.19
C PHE A 337 5.84 5.09 -5.58
N TYR A 338 4.68 5.41 -5.00
CA TYR A 338 4.44 6.69 -4.34
C TYR A 338 4.23 6.48 -2.85
N HIS A 339 5.17 6.94 -2.04
CA HIS A 339 5.01 6.94 -0.58
C HIS A 339 4.35 8.25 -0.13
N LEU A 340 3.30 8.15 0.67
CA LEU A 340 2.54 9.26 1.27
C LEU A 340 2.69 9.24 2.81
N GLY A 341 3.81 8.71 3.31
CA GLY A 341 3.98 8.45 4.73
C GLY A 341 4.39 9.66 5.57
N THR A 342 4.88 10.73 4.95
CA THR A 342 5.20 12.03 5.56
C THR A 342 4.42 13.16 4.91
N MET A 343 4.30 14.28 5.63
CA MET A 343 3.68 15.50 5.09
C MET A 343 4.37 16.01 3.80
N GLN A 344 5.70 15.93 3.72
CA GLN A 344 6.44 16.38 2.55
C GLN A 344 6.11 15.54 1.33
N GLU A 345 6.09 14.20 1.48
CA GLU A 345 5.78 13.31 0.36
C GLU A 345 4.30 13.38 -0.02
N TYR A 346 3.40 13.48 0.97
CA TYR A 346 1.98 13.68 0.75
C TYR A 346 1.72 14.96 -0.08
N ILE A 347 2.31 16.09 0.32
CA ILE A 347 2.23 17.35 -0.44
C ILE A 347 2.86 17.19 -1.83
N HIS A 348 4.04 16.59 -1.92
CA HIS A 348 4.75 16.43 -3.19
C HIS A 348 3.92 15.63 -4.20
N ASN A 349 3.43 14.46 -3.79
CA ASN A 349 2.68 13.58 -4.67
C ASN A 349 1.34 14.18 -5.09
N LEU A 350 0.60 14.79 -4.15
CA LEU A 350 -0.71 15.36 -4.48
C LEU A 350 -0.64 16.66 -5.28
N CYS A 351 0.42 17.46 -5.15
CA CYS A 351 0.47 18.81 -5.72
C CYS A 351 1.47 18.99 -6.87
N PHE A 352 2.52 18.17 -6.94
CA PHE A 352 3.67 18.41 -7.83
C PHE A 352 4.03 17.24 -8.74
N SER A 353 3.70 16.02 -8.34
CA SER A 353 4.05 14.84 -9.13
C SER A 353 3.16 14.75 -10.37
N GLU A 354 3.71 15.05 -11.55
CA GLU A 354 3.02 14.94 -12.83
C GLU A 354 2.66 13.48 -13.14
N SER A 355 3.57 12.55 -12.83
CA SER A 355 3.32 11.11 -13.02
C SER A 355 2.20 10.62 -12.13
N PHE A 356 2.16 11.02 -10.85
CA PHE A 356 1.06 10.68 -9.94
C PHE A 356 -0.27 11.20 -10.49
N ALA A 357 -0.28 12.45 -10.98
CA ALA A 357 -1.46 13.07 -11.51
C ALA A 357 -1.97 12.40 -12.80
N GLU A 358 -1.06 12.04 -13.71
CA GLU A 358 -1.39 11.37 -14.97
C GLU A 358 -1.89 9.93 -14.73
N GLU A 359 -1.16 9.16 -13.93
CA GLU A 359 -1.42 7.73 -13.72
C GLU A 359 -2.68 7.45 -12.91
N LEU A 360 -3.01 8.31 -11.94
CA LEU A 360 -4.25 8.20 -11.15
C LEU A 360 -5.37 9.11 -11.65
N GLN A 361 -5.13 9.85 -12.74
CA GLN A 361 -6.08 10.82 -13.30
C GLN A 361 -6.60 11.78 -12.24
N THR A 362 -5.67 12.33 -11.45
CA THR A 362 -6.03 13.23 -10.36
C THR A 362 -6.53 14.56 -10.90
N THR A 363 -7.44 15.17 -10.15
CA THR A 363 -7.95 16.50 -10.48
C THR A 363 -7.57 17.48 -9.39
N ARG A 364 -7.41 18.74 -9.79
CA ARG A 364 -7.18 19.83 -8.83
C ARG A 364 -8.38 20.06 -7.90
N PHE A 365 -9.59 19.61 -8.29
CA PHE A 365 -10.85 19.79 -7.56
C PHE A 365 -11.69 18.50 -7.58
N VAL A 366 -11.72 17.80 -6.46
CA VAL A 366 -12.17 16.38 -6.47
C VAL A 366 -13.63 16.24 -6.05
N HIS A 367 -14.21 17.27 -5.45
CA HIS A 367 -15.64 17.31 -5.19
C HIS A 367 -16.11 18.73 -4.85
N SER A 368 -16.78 19.39 -5.80
CA SER A 368 -17.42 20.69 -5.60
C SER A 368 -18.92 20.54 -5.76
N ARG A 369 -19.65 20.31 -4.67
CA ARG A 369 -21.10 20.56 -4.59
C ARG A 369 -21.44 20.87 -3.12
N LEU A 370 -22.12 21.98 -2.79
CA LEU A 370 -23.40 22.41 -3.39
C LEU A 370 -23.66 23.95 -3.42
N VAL A 371 -23.89 24.44 -4.66
CA VAL A 371 -24.79 25.51 -5.22
C VAL A 371 -24.59 27.02 -4.87
N PRO A 372 -25.17 27.96 -5.67
CA PRO A 372 -24.62 28.63 -6.85
C PRO A 372 -24.20 30.10 -6.64
N CYS A 373 -23.46 30.62 -7.61
CA CYS A 373 -23.05 32.01 -7.74
C CYS A 373 -24.24 32.93 -8.06
N GLU A 374 -24.72 33.71 -7.10
CA GLU A 374 -24.95 35.13 -7.42
C GLU A 374 -23.86 36.00 -6.74
N ILE A 375 -22.98 35.36 -5.97
CA ILE A 375 -22.17 35.91 -4.86
C ILE A 375 -20.66 35.77 -5.16
N SER A 376 -20.26 35.17 -6.30
CA SER A 376 -18.90 34.61 -6.46
C SER A 376 -17.82 35.43 -7.25
N LYS A 377 -16.75 36.04 -6.64
CA LYS A 377 -15.49 36.63 -7.22
C LYS A 377 -14.12 36.02 -6.68
N PRO A 378 -12.87 36.47 -7.01
CA PRO A 378 -11.60 35.68 -7.22
C PRO A 378 -10.83 34.82 -6.15
N SER A 379 -9.83 34.01 -6.59
CA SER A 379 -8.74 33.28 -5.87
C SER A 379 -7.55 32.93 -6.81
N SER A 380 -6.25 32.92 -6.45
CA SER A 380 -5.19 32.17 -7.21
C SER A 380 -4.67 30.94 -6.45
N ILE A 381 -5.06 29.71 -6.83
CA ILE A 381 -4.90 28.45 -6.08
C ILE A 381 -3.90 27.46 -6.71
N PHE A 382 -3.08 26.71 -5.94
CA PHE A 382 -2.29 25.59 -6.49
C PHE A 382 -2.11 24.38 -5.54
N GLY A 383 -2.33 23.17 -6.08
CA GLY A 383 -2.34 21.90 -5.34
C GLY A 383 -3.74 21.56 -4.77
N VAL A 384 -3.92 20.36 -4.23
CA VAL A 384 -5.23 19.70 -4.10
C VAL A 384 -6.20 20.35 -3.09
N VAL A 385 -7.50 20.48 -3.37
CA VAL A 385 -8.52 20.98 -2.40
C VAL A 385 -9.77 20.08 -2.44
N MET A 386 -10.32 19.61 -1.31
CA MET A 386 -11.35 18.56 -1.27
C MET A 386 -12.62 18.91 -0.48
N ASN A 387 -13.78 18.41 -0.92
CA ASN A 387 -15.17 18.65 -0.49
C ASN A 387 -15.61 20.11 -0.20
N SER A 388 -15.16 21.08 -1.01
CA SER A 388 -15.36 22.53 -0.74
C SER A 388 -15.93 23.44 -1.82
N LEU A 389 -16.39 24.63 -1.37
CA LEU A 389 -16.71 25.82 -2.18
C LEU A 389 -15.91 27.02 -1.62
N VAL A 390 -15.05 27.66 -2.42
CA VAL A 390 -14.00 28.60 -1.97
C VAL A 390 -14.06 29.91 -2.75
N HIS A 391 -13.86 31.04 -2.08
CA HIS A 391 -14.42 32.34 -2.50
C HIS A 391 -13.83 33.54 -1.70
N PRO A 392 -14.17 34.84 -1.89
CA PRO A 392 -14.14 35.69 -3.09
C PRO A 392 -12.90 36.48 -3.50
N GLU A 393 -11.75 36.61 -2.84
CA GLU A 393 -10.61 37.34 -3.48
C GLU A 393 -9.25 36.66 -3.22
N SER A 394 -9.27 35.34 -3.03
CA SER A 394 -8.19 34.52 -2.48
C SER A 394 -6.85 34.54 -3.25
N THR A 395 -5.80 34.05 -2.61
CA THR A 395 -4.51 33.74 -3.25
C THR A 395 -3.88 32.65 -2.38
N ILE A 396 -3.61 31.47 -2.92
CA ILE A 396 -3.17 30.24 -2.23
C ILE A 396 -1.86 29.70 -2.84
N PRO A 397 -0.74 30.02 -2.20
CA PRO A 397 0.56 29.33 -2.33
C PRO A 397 1.15 29.04 -0.91
N HIS A 398 2.19 28.25 -0.69
CA HIS A 398 3.08 27.49 -1.53
C HIS A 398 2.80 26.01 -1.25
N SER A 399 2.59 25.22 -2.30
CA SER A 399 2.48 23.74 -2.26
C SER A 399 1.23 23.10 -1.61
N VAL A 400 0.06 23.72 -1.71
CA VAL A 400 -1.07 23.46 -0.79
C VAL A 400 -1.90 22.20 -1.12
N VAL A 401 -2.29 21.44 -0.09
CA VAL A 401 -3.41 20.48 -0.08
C VAL A 401 -4.47 20.98 0.93
N LEU A 402 -5.78 21.00 0.63
CA LEU A 402 -6.89 21.32 1.54
C LEU A 402 -7.90 20.17 1.52
N GLU A 403 -8.44 19.75 2.66
CA GLU A 403 -9.35 18.60 2.75
C GLU A 403 -10.63 18.97 3.51
N TYR A 404 -11.77 18.61 2.95
CA TYR A 404 -13.13 18.77 3.48
C TYR A 404 -13.69 20.18 3.81
N CYS A 405 -13.34 21.26 3.08
CA CYS A 405 -13.63 22.67 3.47
C CYS A 405 -14.86 23.38 2.79
N LYS A 406 -15.12 24.69 3.03
CA LYS A 406 -15.97 25.65 2.26
C LYS A 406 -15.65 27.08 2.83
N PHE A 407 -15.39 28.14 2.06
CA PHE A 407 -15.03 29.50 2.58
C PHE A 407 -15.71 30.65 1.85
N GLU A 408 -16.13 31.68 2.61
CA GLU A 408 -17.00 32.76 2.11
C GLU A 408 -16.53 34.21 2.46
N VAL A 409 -15.47 34.45 3.27
CA VAL A 409 -14.69 35.73 3.50
C VAL A 409 -13.59 35.56 4.60
N PRO A 410 -12.70 36.55 4.90
CA PRO A 410 -11.40 36.77 4.27
C PRO A 410 -10.22 36.14 5.07
N VAL A 411 -9.48 35.23 4.44
CA VAL A 411 -8.34 34.48 5.04
C VAL A 411 -7.01 35.25 4.86
N LYS A 412 -6.10 35.23 5.86
CA LYS A 412 -4.72 35.74 5.73
C LYS A 412 -3.71 34.79 6.40
N LEU A 413 -2.71 34.31 5.64
CA LEU A 413 -1.65 33.39 6.10
C LEU A 413 -0.26 34.01 5.85
N VAL A 414 0.61 34.01 6.86
CA VAL A 414 2.00 34.50 6.82
C VAL A 414 2.90 33.44 7.44
N TYR A 415 3.88 32.91 6.69
CA TYR A 415 4.76 31.82 7.14
C TYR A 415 6.11 32.33 7.64
N ILE A 416 6.55 31.86 8.82
CA ILE A 416 7.96 31.87 9.24
C ILE A 416 8.22 30.50 9.89
N PRO A 417 9.21 29.72 9.42
CA PRO A 417 9.34 28.28 9.65
C PRO A 417 9.40 27.87 11.13
N PRO A 418 8.96 26.65 11.54
CA PRO A 418 8.37 25.53 10.81
C PRO A 418 6.98 25.15 11.39
N CYS A 419 5.88 25.17 10.63
CA CYS A 419 4.56 24.91 11.24
C CYS A 419 3.58 24.02 10.47
N VAL A 420 2.87 23.25 11.31
CA VAL A 420 1.70 22.37 11.14
C VAL A 420 0.69 22.76 12.23
N LYS A 421 -0.62 22.84 11.94
CA LYS A 421 -1.65 22.54 12.95
C LYS A 421 -2.97 22.12 12.32
N GLY A 422 -3.54 21.03 12.84
CA GLY A 422 -4.94 20.67 12.64
C GLY A 422 -5.84 21.44 13.61
N MET A 423 -6.99 21.90 13.14
CA MET A 423 -8.14 22.20 14.00
C MET A 423 -9.36 21.49 13.42
N LEU A 424 -9.86 20.55 14.21
CA LEU A 424 -11.25 20.12 14.23
C LEU A 424 -12.09 21.32 14.71
N GLN A 425 -13.16 21.64 14.00
CA GLN A 425 -14.39 22.11 14.64
C GLN A 425 -15.46 21.04 14.45
#